data_AF-A0A8W8IGG9-F1
#
_entry.id   AF-A0A8W8IGG9-F1
#
_cell.length_a   1.000
_cell.length_b   1.000
_cell.length_c   1.000
_cell.angle_alpha   90.00
_cell.angle_beta   90.00
_cell.angle_gamma   90.00
#
_symmetry.space_group_name_H-M   'P 1'
#
loop_
_entity.id
_entity.type
_entity.pdbx_description
1 polymer ?
#
loop_
_entity_poly.entity_id
_entity_poly.type
_entity_poly.pdbx_seq_one_letter_code
_entity_poly.pdbx_strand_id
1 'polypeptide(L)'
;MYTSDIKKKLDGYKFPVYSTEFCPRNQTEWNERSSAINCTKDNGYLCFPNEKFTQLLEFCHRARFIWIQEGYCLYLRTDDSTIYSYSCSSFQSGSECHNSSFPSYDLFKYPSCTSIGNGCFLAEPSCKGIDTTTQPPETTKTIQVAIASMNANKTLIKKEFAIKDEVTMIRILYGVLISISVFCIACIIYRGGIQLRKRRDDEEQPLIRTDICDNAELVVQESPVDRAIFMQWQDDNRQFVSTRACKEVEKLIKSQNLVVVTGNSGSGKSAIIQHIALCFRSQGWKVKPVYNVKEIADTYSSVDGSQSRLLFVFNDPIGNESFDEIAYNSWKEHEERLKAFLKNSKMLLSSRKYILLDDRVKGMLNDKSCSIDLSDDKHKLNNEEKKNILMSYSSNSGLLKDDINGILMTEEYFPLLCKLYFSDKNNQTIGPRFFKEPFNVCQEQIRNFRNDSKKECKEKYCALVLLVLCNNQLCVEDIHEKDCLKEKFKLALKLCGIQKSTAPHTIGDALKTLEGFYVKKIDDTYHFYHDFVMEVTTYVFGTDYPKETIQYADIGFLRRRVTLKSSNDNRTEIDRITIYLNDKYVSDLADRLFNDVFGDRLLDVVLNPCVRNEKMFQNIV
;
A
#
# COMPACT_ATOMS: atom_id res chain seq x y z
N MET A 1 19.41 17.52 -36.83
CA MET A 1 19.41 16.20 -37.49
C MET A 1 20.45 15.35 -36.78
N TYR A 2 20.02 14.53 -35.81
CA TYR A 2 20.85 13.45 -35.27
C TYR A 2 20.51 12.20 -36.07
N THR A 3 21.49 11.67 -36.78
CA THR A 3 21.42 10.40 -37.50
C THR A 3 21.10 9.26 -36.53
N SER A 4 20.18 8.38 -36.91
CA SER A 4 19.79 7.22 -36.11
C SER A 4 20.94 6.21 -36.03
N ASP A 5 21.75 6.29 -34.97
CA ASP A 5 22.65 5.19 -34.64
C ASP A 5 21.82 3.96 -34.28
N ILE A 6 21.95 2.92 -35.10
CA ILE A 6 21.33 1.62 -34.87
C ILE A 6 21.92 1.06 -33.56
N LYS A 7 21.17 1.15 -32.46
CA LYS A 7 21.56 0.60 -31.16
C LYS A 7 21.74 -0.91 -31.30
N LYS A 8 22.99 -1.40 -31.25
CA LYS A 8 23.28 -2.83 -31.30
C LYS A 8 22.88 -3.48 -29.97
N LYS A 9 21.80 -4.26 -30.00
CA LYS A 9 21.39 -5.11 -28.89
C LYS A 9 22.41 -6.24 -28.69
N LEU A 10 22.76 -6.51 -27.44
CA LEU A 10 23.72 -7.55 -27.07
C LEU A 10 23.01 -8.81 -26.58
N ASP A 11 23.57 -9.96 -26.91
CA ASP A 11 23.12 -11.27 -26.43
C ASP A 11 23.87 -11.65 -25.13
N GLY A 12 23.28 -12.57 -24.35
CA GLY A 12 23.88 -13.08 -23.11
C GLY A 12 23.33 -12.46 -21.82
N TYR A 13 22.63 -11.33 -21.89
CA TYR A 13 21.98 -10.69 -20.74
C TYR A 13 20.54 -11.18 -20.53
N LYS A 14 20.06 -11.20 -19.28
CA LYS A 14 18.70 -11.60 -18.88
C LYS A 14 17.62 -10.58 -19.23
N PHE A 15 18.01 -9.38 -19.67
CA PHE A 15 17.14 -8.30 -20.09
C PHE A 15 17.76 -7.54 -21.29
N PRO A 16 16.99 -6.70 -22.01
CA PRO A 16 17.53 -5.95 -23.14
C PRO A 16 18.67 -5.01 -22.71
N VAL A 17 19.87 -5.27 -23.25
CA VAL A 17 21.07 -4.44 -23.07
C VAL A 17 21.58 -4.01 -24.45
N TYR A 18 21.97 -2.74 -24.56
CA TYR A 18 22.47 -2.15 -25.80
C TYR A 18 23.88 -1.65 -25.58
N SER A 19 24.76 -1.85 -26.57
CA SER A 19 26.09 -1.23 -26.52
C SER A 19 26.03 0.25 -26.87
N THR A 20 26.93 1.04 -26.28
CA THR A 20 27.16 2.42 -26.68
C THR A 20 28.65 2.78 -26.66
N GLU A 21 29.02 3.83 -27.41
CA GLU A 21 30.37 4.41 -27.41
C GLU A 21 30.62 5.34 -26.22
N PHE A 22 29.59 6.00 -25.71
CA PHE A 22 29.69 6.91 -24.56
C PHE A 22 28.40 6.89 -23.75
N CYS A 23 28.48 7.15 -22.44
CA CYS A 23 27.31 7.38 -21.59
C CYS A 23 26.81 8.84 -21.71
N PRO A 24 25.57 9.15 -21.32
CA PRO A 24 25.06 10.53 -21.36
C PRO A 24 25.98 11.50 -20.62
N ARG A 25 26.15 12.69 -21.18
CA ARG A 25 27.03 13.74 -20.62
C ARG A 25 26.28 14.83 -19.88
N ASN A 26 24.95 14.86 -20.01
CA ASN A 26 24.08 15.81 -19.34
C ASN A 26 22.66 15.25 -19.22
N GLN A 27 21.80 15.96 -18.48
CA GLN A 27 20.41 15.56 -18.23
C GLN A 27 19.58 15.43 -19.52
N THR A 28 19.83 16.28 -20.52
CA THR A 28 19.10 16.24 -21.80
C THR A 28 19.40 14.96 -22.56
N GLU A 29 20.69 14.63 -22.75
CA GLU A 29 21.11 13.37 -23.37
C GLU A 29 20.59 12.15 -22.59
N TRP A 30 20.58 12.23 -21.25
CA TRP A 30 20.05 11.16 -20.40
C TRP A 30 18.55 10.93 -20.68
N ASN A 31 17.75 12.00 -20.74
CA ASN A 31 16.31 11.92 -21.00
C ASN A 31 16.02 11.36 -22.40
N GLU A 32 16.77 11.82 -23.41
CA GLU A 32 16.63 11.35 -24.80
C GLU A 32 16.97 9.86 -24.92
N ARG A 33 18.06 9.42 -24.30
CA ARG A 33 18.53 8.03 -24.39
C ARG A 33 17.70 7.05 -23.59
N SER A 34 17.25 7.47 -22.42
CA SER A 34 16.25 6.80 -21.59
C SER A 34 14.95 6.56 -22.39
N SER A 35 14.43 7.61 -23.03
CA SER A 35 13.24 7.53 -23.88
C SER A 35 13.47 6.61 -25.08
N ALA A 36 14.64 6.69 -25.72
CA ALA A 36 14.96 5.91 -26.91
C ALA A 36 15.24 4.42 -26.65
N ILE A 37 15.23 3.93 -25.40
CA ILE A 37 15.16 2.50 -25.08
C ILE A 37 13.93 2.14 -24.23
N ASN A 38 12.94 3.03 -24.17
CA ASN A 38 11.67 2.87 -23.45
C ASN A 38 11.82 2.64 -21.93
N CYS A 39 12.77 3.33 -21.28
CA CYS A 39 12.81 3.39 -19.83
C CYS A 39 11.76 4.41 -19.32
N THR A 40 11.15 4.14 -18.17
CA THR A 40 10.05 4.90 -17.56
C THR A 40 10.38 5.28 -16.11
N LYS A 41 9.42 5.88 -15.40
CA LYS A 41 9.59 6.22 -13.97
C LYS A 41 9.73 5.00 -13.07
N ASP A 42 9.26 3.83 -13.51
CA ASP A 42 9.29 2.59 -12.73
C ASP A 42 10.47 1.67 -13.12
N ASN A 43 11.09 1.89 -14.28
CA ASN A 43 12.29 1.18 -14.75
C ASN A 43 13.38 2.17 -15.21
N GLY A 44 14.30 2.49 -14.31
CA GLY A 44 15.31 3.52 -14.48
C GLY A 44 16.37 3.20 -15.52
N TYR A 45 16.71 4.17 -16.36
CA TYR A 45 17.81 4.06 -17.31
C TYR A 45 19.17 4.06 -16.58
N LEU A 46 20.05 3.14 -16.95
CA LEU A 46 21.43 3.03 -16.47
C LEU A 46 22.40 2.98 -17.65
N CYS A 47 23.60 3.54 -17.47
CA CYS A 47 24.70 3.42 -18.41
C CYS A 47 26.03 3.17 -17.67
N PHE A 48 26.62 1.99 -17.82
CA PHE A 48 27.88 1.61 -17.16
C PHE A 48 28.69 0.61 -18.01
N PRO A 49 29.98 0.39 -17.72
CA PRO A 49 30.79 -0.63 -18.38
C PRO A 49 30.32 -2.08 -18.18
N ASN A 50 30.78 -2.97 -19.07
CA ASN A 50 30.76 -4.42 -18.84
C ASN A 50 31.88 -4.87 -17.88
N GLU A 51 31.86 -6.14 -17.46
CA GLU A 51 32.83 -6.72 -16.51
C GLU A 51 34.28 -6.75 -17.01
N LYS A 52 34.50 -6.55 -18.31
CA LYS A 52 35.84 -6.48 -18.92
C LYS A 52 36.32 -5.06 -19.15
N PHE A 53 35.50 -4.05 -18.85
CA PHE A 53 35.76 -2.63 -19.14
C PHE A 53 36.17 -2.38 -20.60
N THR A 54 35.57 -3.12 -21.53
CA THR A 54 35.82 -3.00 -22.98
C THR A 54 34.66 -2.35 -23.73
N GLN A 55 33.48 -2.27 -23.11
CA GLN A 55 32.28 -1.74 -23.75
C GLN A 55 31.38 -1.07 -22.71
N LEU A 56 30.76 0.06 -23.10
CA LEU A 56 29.70 0.71 -22.32
C LEU A 56 28.34 0.15 -22.73
N LEU A 57 27.49 -0.01 -21.72
CA LEU A 57 26.21 -0.67 -21.83
C LEU A 57 25.10 0.26 -21.37
N GLU A 58 23.96 0.21 -22.05
CA GLU A 58 22.75 0.93 -21.66
C GLU A 58 21.56 0.01 -21.56
N PHE A 59 20.77 0.17 -20.50
CA PHE A 59 19.64 -0.70 -20.23
C PHE A 59 18.67 -0.06 -19.23
N CYS A 60 17.44 -0.58 -19.18
CA CYS A 60 16.47 -0.22 -18.14
C CYS A 60 16.57 -1.20 -16.97
N HIS A 61 16.80 -0.67 -15.77
CA HIS A 61 16.82 -1.42 -14.54
C HIS A 61 15.43 -1.44 -13.88
N ARG A 62 15.10 -2.51 -13.15
CA ARG A 62 13.79 -2.69 -12.49
C ARG A 62 13.45 -1.64 -11.42
N ALA A 63 14.45 -0.91 -10.93
CA ALA A 63 14.27 0.17 -9.97
C ALA A 63 14.40 1.51 -10.70
N ARG A 64 13.68 2.53 -10.25
CA ARG A 64 13.73 3.91 -10.79
C ARG A 64 15.15 4.48 -10.85
N PHE A 65 15.98 4.15 -9.86
CA PHE A 65 17.40 4.43 -9.81
C PHE A 65 18.04 3.50 -8.79
N ILE A 66 19.37 3.44 -8.79
CA ILE A 66 20.15 2.78 -7.73
C ILE A 66 21.04 3.81 -7.05
N TRP A 67 21.26 3.64 -5.75
CA TRP A 67 22.22 4.45 -5.01
C TRP A 67 23.64 3.93 -5.27
N ILE A 68 24.48 4.80 -5.82
CA ILE A 68 25.90 4.52 -6.02
C ILE A 68 26.63 4.99 -4.76
N GLN A 69 27.24 4.06 -4.04
CA GLN A 69 27.96 4.35 -2.79
C GLN A 69 29.26 5.09 -3.05
N GLU A 70 29.54 6.09 -2.21
CA GLU A 70 30.81 6.83 -2.19
C GLU A 70 32.01 5.90 -2.38
N GLY A 71 32.93 6.28 -3.27
CA GLY A 71 34.14 5.50 -3.54
C GLY A 71 33.98 4.31 -4.50
N TYR A 72 32.80 4.11 -5.10
CA TYR A 72 32.54 2.98 -6.01
C TYR A 72 31.94 3.40 -7.36
N CYS A 73 32.51 2.92 -8.47
CA CYS A 73 31.86 2.86 -9.77
C CYS A 73 31.08 1.53 -9.92
N LEU A 74 30.27 1.39 -10.97
CA LEU A 74 29.48 0.18 -11.21
C LEU A 74 29.83 -0.45 -12.56
N TYR A 75 29.62 -1.76 -12.69
CA TYR A 75 29.68 -2.48 -13.97
C TYR A 75 28.62 -3.60 -14.01
N LEU A 76 28.20 -4.00 -15.20
CA LEU A 76 27.25 -5.10 -15.40
C LEU A 76 27.99 -6.35 -15.87
N ARG A 77 27.70 -7.49 -15.23
CA ARG A 77 28.28 -8.78 -15.60
C ARG A 77 27.36 -9.57 -16.52
N THR A 78 27.91 -10.15 -17.58
CA THR A 78 27.10 -10.81 -18.63
C THR A 78 26.40 -12.10 -18.16
N ASP A 79 27.09 -12.96 -17.41
CA ASP A 79 26.64 -14.31 -17.00
C ASP A 79 25.34 -14.32 -16.17
N ASP A 80 25.20 -13.39 -15.24
CA ASP A 80 24.06 -13.29 -14.33
C ASP A 80 23.25 -12.01 -14.48
N SER A 81 23.74 -11.05 -15.28
CA SER A 81 23.15 -9.73 -15.47
C SER A 81 22.98 -8.96 -14.15
N THR A 82 23.89 -9.19 -13.20
CA THR A 82 23.95 -8.49 -11.92
C THR A 82 24.90 -7.30 -12.01
N ILE A 83 24.53 -6.21 -11.35
CA ILE A 83 25.35 -5.00 -11.22
C ILE A 83 26.31 -5.18 -10.06
N TYR A 84 27.60 -4.99 -10.31
CA TYR A 84 28.67 -5.08 -9.32
C TYR A 84 29.32 -3.71 -9.09
N SER A 85 29.90 -3.54 -7.91
CA SER A 85 30.68 -2.35 -7.55
C SER A 85 32.17 -2.54 -7.84
N TYR A 86 32.83 -1.46 -8.21
CA TYR A 86 34.27 -1.36 -8.46
C TYR A 86 34.84 -0.19 -7.65
N SER A 87 35.83 -0.43 -6.79
CA SER A 87 36.41 0.64 -5.99
C SER A 87 37.19 1.61 -6.88
N CYS A 88 36.81 2.90 -6.87
CA CYS A 88 37.54 3.95 -7.59
C CYS A 88 38.58 4.68 -6.72
N SER A 89 38.91 4.12 -5.55
CA SER A 89 39.87 4.70 -4.59
C SER A 89 41.28 4.89 -5.15
N SER A 90 41.64 4.14 -6.19
CA SER A 90 42.93 4.19 -6.88
C SER A 90 43.03 5.24 -7.98
N PHE A 91 41.94 5.96 -8.30
CA PHE A 91 41.92 6.93 -9.40
C PHE A 91 42.90 8.09 -9.15
N GLN A 92 43.57 8.58 -10.19
CA GLN A 92 44.60 9.63 -10.06
C GLN A 92 44.02 10.93 -9.47
N SER A 93 44.80 11.63 -8.64
CA SER A 93 44.42 12.92 -8.08
C SER A 93 44.03 13.90 -9.19
N GLY A 94 42.77 14.35 -9.20
CA GLY A 94 42.16 15.18 -10.25
C GLY A 94 41.06 14.48 -11.06
N SER A 95 40.99 13.15 -11.02
CA SER A 95 39.80 12.39 -11.46
C SER A 95 38.91 12.12 -10.24
N GLU A 96 37.80 12.84 -10.13
CA GLU A 96 36.90 12.72 -8.98
C GLU A 96 36.19 11.36 -9.02
N CYS A 97 36.80 10.36 -8.37
CA CYS A 97 36.03 9.34 -7.67
C CYS A 97 35.14 10.11 -6.69
N HIS A 98 33.84 9.84 -6.75
CA HIS A 98 32.86 10.66 -6.06
C HIS A 98 32.96 10.49 -4.55
N ASN A 99 32.90 11.62 -3.84
CA ASN A 99 33.06 11.71 -2.38
C ASN A 99 31.72 11.75 -1.63
N SER A 100 30.63 11.37 -2.31
CA SER A 100 29.30 11.31 -1.71
C SER A 100 28.43 10.33 -2.49
N SER A 101 27.61 9.56 -1.79
CA SER A 101 26.67 8.66 -2.46
C SER A 101 25.63 9.44 -3.25
N PHE A 102 25.33 9.00 -4.47
CA PHE A 102 24.43 9.71 -5.38
C PHE A 102 23.54 8.73 -6.17
N PRO A 103 22.37 9.17 -6.66
CA PRO A 103 21.48 8.33 -7.43
C PRO A 103 21.99 8.14 -8.86
N SER A 104 21.80 6.95 -9.43
CA SER A 104 22.38 6.60 -10.74
C SER A 104 21.97 7.47 -11.93
N TYR A 105 20.86 8.21 -11.86
CA TYR A 105 20.49 9.17 -12.92
C TYR A 105 21.45 10.37 -12.99
N ASP A 106 22.18 10.67 -11.91
CA ASP A 106 23.17 11.74 -11.83
C ASP A 106 24.59 11.30 -12.27
N LEU A 107 24.75 10.07 -12.77
CA LEU A 107 26.04 9.51 -13.15
C LEU A 107 26.82 10.36 -14.16
N PHE A 108 26.14 11.09 -15.04
CA PHE A 108 26.78 11.97 -16.02
C PHE A 108 27.65 13.06 -15.36
N LYS A 109 27.44 13.36 -14.07
CA LYS A 109 28.28 14.27 -13.27
C LYS A 109 29.65 13.65 -12.92
N TYR A 110 29.83 12.34 -13.10
CA TYR A 110 31.02 11.58 -12.72
C TYR A 110 31.59 10.79 -13.91
N PRO A 111 32.16 11.47 -14.92
CA PRO A 111 32.65 10.84 -16.15
C PRO A 111 33.77 9.81 -15.90
N SER A 112 34.51 9.93 -14.79
CA SER A 112 35.53 8.94 -14.39
C SER A 112 34.97 7.52 -14.26
N CYS A 113 33.70 7.37 -13.87
CA CYS A 113 33.04 6.06 -13.74
C CYS A 113 32.44 5.53 -15.05
N THR A 114 32.59 6.25 -16.16
CA THR A 114 32.09 5.85 -17.50
C THR A 114 33.14 5.99 -18.60
N SER A 115 34.35 6.43 -18.25
CA SER A 115 35.47 6.57 -19.18
C SER A 115 36.37 5.34 -19.09
N ILE A 116 36.28 4.45 -20.08
CA ILE A 116 37.02 3.20 -20.15
C ILE A 116 37.92 3.13 -21.39
N GLY A 117 39.02 2.39 -21.29
CA GLY A 117 39.92 2.10 -22.41
C GLY A 117 40.92 1.02 -22.01
N ASN A 118 41.40 0.23 -22.97
CA ASN A 118 42.39 -0.84 -22.72
C ASN A 118 42.01 -1.85 -21.60
N GLY A 119 40.71 -2.06 -21.35
CA GLY A 119 40.23 -2.99 -20.31
C GLY A 119 40.29 -2.44 -18.87
N CYS A 120 40.38 -1.13 -18.70
CA CYS A 120 40.39 -0.45 -17.40
C CYS A 120 39.66 0.91 -17.46
N PHE A 121 39.45 1.54 -16.30
CA PHE A 121 38.97 2.92 -16.24
C PHE A 121 40.13 3.87 -16.56
N LEU A 122 39.93 4.84 -17.46
CA LEU A 122 40.98 5.77 -17.90
C LEU A 122 41.52 6.65 -16.75
N ALA A 123 40.73 6.82 -15.70
CA ALA A 123 41.11 7.51 -14.47
C ALA A 123 42.12 6.73 -13.60
N GLU A 124 42.31 5.43 -13.86
CA GLU A 124 43.28 4.63 -13.11
C GLU A 124 44.72 4.92 -13.56
N PRO A 125 45.67 5.05 -12.61
CA PRO A 125 47.08 5.25 -12.92
C PRO A 125 47.66 4.19 -13.85
N SER A 126 47.22 2.94 -13.68
CA SER A 126 47.61 1.76 -14.46
C SER A 126 47.03 1.72 -15.87
N CYS A 127 46.08 2.62 -16.21
CA CYS A 127 45.36 2.60 -17.48
C CYS A 127 46.04 3.41 -18.60
N LYS A 128 47.19 4.06 -18.32
CA LYS A 128 48.02 4.75 -19.32
C LYS A 128 48.84 3.75 -20.13
N GLY A 129 48.84 3.94 -21.45
CA GLY A 129 49.23 2.96 -22.46
C GLY A 129 50.57 2.25 -22.26
N ILE A 130 50.55 0.94 -22.47
CA ILE A 130 51.74 0.15 -22.80
C ILE A 130 52.02 0.41 -24.29
N ASP A 131 53.05 1.25 -24.55
CA ASP A 131 53.82 1.10 -25.78
C ASP A 131 54.35 -0.32 -25.85
N THR A 132 54.28 -0.91 -27.04
CA THR A 132 54.60 -2.31 -27.32
C THR A 132 55.99 -2.67 -26.82
N THR A 133 56.11 -3.35 -25.68
CA THR A 133 57.19 -4.32 -25.41
C THR A 133 56.87 -5.21 -24.21
N THR A 134 56.61 -6.48 -24.53
CA THR A 134 56.98 -7.73 -23.83
C THR A 134 57.32 -7.65 -22.33
N GLN A 135 56.37 -8.02 -21.46
CA GLN A 135 56.48 -9.09 -20.45
C GLN A 135 55.17 -9.24 -19.63
N PRO A 136 54.83 -10.44 -19.14
CA PRO A 136 53.52 -10.74 -18.54
C PRO A 136 53.45 -10.27 -17.07
N PRO A 137 52.32 -9.70 -16.61
CA PRO A 137 52.12 -9.46 -15.18
C PRO A 137 51.66 -10.74 -14.46
N GLU A 138 52.21 -10.88 -13.27
CA GLU A 138 52.01 -11.96 -12.32
C GLU A 138 50.57 -12.11 -11.83
N THR A 139 50.21 -13.38 -11.62
CA THR A 139 48.99 -13.88 -10.98
C THR A 139 48.72 -13.24 -9.62
N THR A 140 47.56 -12.59 -9.48
CA THR A 140 46.95 -12.33 -8.17
C THR A 140 45.76 -13.26 -7.94
N LYS A 141 45.94 -14.07 -6.90
CA LYS A 141 45.12 -15.12 -6.29
C LYS A 141 43.59 -15.01 -6.45
N THR A 142 43.03 -16.03 -7.11
CA THR A 142 41.66 -16.50 -6.92
C THR A 142 41.57 -17.26 -5.59
N ILE A 143 40.72 -16.82 -4.66
CA ILE A 143 40.27 -17.70 -3.56
C ILE A 143 38.98 -18.36 -4.02
N GLN A 144 39.08 -19.64 -4.39
CA GLN A 144 37.96 -20.57 -4.39
C GLN A 144 37.81 -21.13 -2.98
N VAL A 145 36.61 -21.08 -2.39
CA VAL A 145 36.26 -21.96 -1.28
C VAL A 145 35.31 -23.02 -1.82
N ALA A 146 35.86 -24.24 -1.91
CA ALA A 146 35.12 -25.45 -2.17
C ALA A 146 34.26 -25.84 -0.96
N ILE A 147 33.08 -26.37 -1.24
CA ILE A 147 32.19 -27.03 -0.28
C ILE A 147 32.85 -28.34 0.17
N ALA A 148 32.92 -28.56 1.48
CA ALA A 148 33.10 -29.89 2.07
C ALA A 148 32.33 -30.03 3.39
N SER A 149 31.36 -30.94 3.40
CA SER A 149 30.77 -31.62 4.57
C SER A 149 31.36 -33.04 4.60
N MET A 150 31.55 -33.81 5.67
CA MET A 150 31.27 -33.79 7.11
C MET A 150 32.39 -34.63 7.79
N ASN A 151 32.66 -34.46 9.09
CA ASN A 151 32.51 -35.51 10.12
C ASN A 151 33.18 -35.15 11.46
N ALA A 152 32.57 -35.68 12.52
CA ALA A 152 32.71 -35.33 13.93
C ALA A 152 34.00 -35.83 14.63
N ASN A 153 34.48 -35.10 15.65
CA ASN A 153 34.39 -35.55 17.05
C ASN A 153 34.96 -34.56 18.10
N LYS A 154 34.09 -34.28 19.09
CA LYS A 154 34.29 -34.17 20.56
C LYS A 154 35.32 -33.19 21.18
N THR A 155 34.74 -32.13 21.76
CA THR A 155 34.85 -31.71 23.18
C THR A 155 36.20 -31.87 23.89
N LEU A 156 36.93 -30.76 24.09
CA LEU A 156 37.60 -30.42 25.37
C LEU A 156 38.28 -29.03 25.41
N ILE A 157 37.65 -27.95 24.94
CA ILE A 157 38.15 -26.57 25.18
C ILE A 157 36.95 -25.62 25.31
N LYS A 158 36.18 -25.71 26.40
CA LYS A 158 34.91 -24.95 26.53
C LYS A 158 34.78 -24.10 27.80
N LYS A 159 35.86 -23.83 28.53
CA LYS A 159 35.74 -23.06 29.79
C LYS A 159 36.56 -21.78 29.92
N GLU A 160 37.52 -21.49 29.05
CA GLU A 160 38.26 -20.20 29.12
C GLU A 160 37.83 -19.16 28.07
N PHE A 161 37.09 -19.55 27.03
CA PHE A 161 36.69 -18.62 25.96
C PHE A 161 35.37 -17.85 26.24
N ALA A 162 34.54 -18.33 27.17
CA ALA A 162 33.19 -17.80 27.37
C ALA A 162 33.11 -16.40 28.00
N ILE A 163 34.16 -15.92 28.67
CA ILE A 163 34.12 -14.64 29.40
C ILE A 163 34.54 -13.45 28.50
N LYS A 164 35.28 -13.69 27.41
CA LYS A 164 35.70 -12.63 26.48
C LYS A 164 34.62 -12.24 25.46
N ASP A 165 33.69 -13.13 25.16
CA ASP A 165 32.66 -12.90 24.13
C ASP A 165 31.50 -12.02 24.63
N GLU A 166 31.08 -12.08 25.89
CA GLU A 166 29.98 -11.22 26.37
C GLU A 166 30.36 -9.74 26.39
N VAL A 167 31.58 -9.39 26.83
CA VAL A 167 32.04 -8.00 26.85
C VAL A 167 32.22 -7.47 25.43
N THR A 168 32.61 -8.32 24.48
CA THR A 168 32.80 -7.95 23.08
C THR A 168 31.46 -7.78 22.37
N MET A 169 30.48 -8.65 22.63
CA MET A 169 29.11 -8.53 22.12
C MET A 169 28.39 -7.30 22.68
N ILE A 170 28.54 -7.00 23.97
CA ILE A 170 27.98 -5.77 24.57
C ILE A 170 28.59 -4.52 23.94
N ARG A 171 29.90 -4.51 23.65
CA ARG A 171 30.56 -3.38 22.98
C ARG A 171 30.09 -3.20 21.53
N ILE A 172 29.85 -4.29 20.80
CA ILE A 172 29.30 -4.23 19.44
C ILE A 172 27.85 -3.74 19.46
N LEU A 173 27.04 -4.22 20.40
CA LEU A 173 25.64 -3.80 20.53
C LEU A 173 25.52 -2.32 20.90
N TYR A 174 26.33 -1.83 21.85
CA TYR A 174 26.39 -0.40 22.16
C TYR A 174 26.92 0.43 20.99
N GLY A 175 27.91 -0.08 20.24
CA GLY A 175 28.41 0.59 19.03
C GLY A 175 27.34 0.75 17.95
N VAL A 176 26.54 -0.29 17.72
CA VAL A 176 25.42 -0.28 16.76
C VAL A 176 24.27 0.61 17.23
N LEU A 177 23.95 0.61 18.53
CA LEU A 177 22.90 1.47 19.07
C LEU A 177 23.30 2.96 19.03
N ILE A 178 24.57 3.27 19.26
CA ILE A 178 25.11 4.64 19.15
C ILE A 178 25.10 5.09 17.69
N SER A 179 25.51 4.24 16.74
CA SER A 179 25.52 4.61 15.32
C SER A 179 24.10 4.81 14.76
N ILE A 180 23.13 3.99 15.18
CA ILE A 180 21.71 4.19 14.84
C ILE A 180 21.18 5.50 15.45
N SER A 181 21.51 5.79 16.72
CA SER A 181 21.08 7.02 17.39
C SER A 181 21.65 8.27 16.73
N VAL A 182 22.93 8.24 16.35
CA VAL A 182 23.59 9.33 15.61
C VAL A 182 22.99 9.49 14.22
N PHE A 183 22.71 8.39 13.51
CA PHE A 183 22.05 8.42 12.20
C PHE A 183 20.63 8.98 12.28
N CYS A 184 19.86 8.61 13.31
CA CYS A 184 18.53 9.18 13.58
C CYS A 184 18.60 10.68 13.87
N ILE A 185 19.54 11.12 14.71
CA ILE A 185 19.73 12.55 15.03
C ILE A 185 20.16 13.32 13.76
N ALA A 186 21.08 12.79 12.97
CA ALA A 186 21.51 13.38 11.70
C ALA A 186 20.36 13.47 10.69
N CYS A 187 19.50 12.45 10.61
CA CYS A 187 18.30 12.45 9.77
C CYS A 187 17.26 13.48 10.24
N ILE A 188 17.10 13.67 11.56
CA ILE A 188 16.21 14.70 12.12
C ILE A 188 16.74 16.10 11.78
N ILE A 189 18.04 16.35 11.94
CA ILE A 189 18.68 17.63 11.60
C ILE A 189 18.60 17.89 10.09
N TYR A 190 18.87 16.88 9.26
CA TYR A 190 18.79 16.98 7.81
C TYR A 190 17.35 17.26 7.31
N ARG A 191 16.35 16.60 7.90
CA ARG A 191 14.93 16.87 7.61
C ARG A 191 14.49 18.25 8.09
N GLY A 192 14.97 18.73 9.23
CA GLY A 192 14.75 20.10 9.71
C GLY A 192 15.35 21.16 8.77
N GLY A 193 16.53 20.88 8.21
CA GLY A 193 17.19 21.74 7.22
C GLY A 193 16.44 21.83 5.89
N ILE A 194 15.84 20.73 5.42
CA ILE A 194 15.02 20.71 4.19
C ILE A 194 13.74 21.53 4.37
N GLN A 195 13.08 21.47 5.53
CA GLN A 195 11.88 22.28 5.78
C GLN A 195 12.18 23.79 5.84
N LEU A 196 13.37 24.18 6.36
CA LEU A 196 13.83 25.57 6.39
C LEU A 196 14.28 26.08 5.01
N ARG A 197 14.80 25.21 4.13
CA ARG A 197 15.11 25.56 2.73
C ARG A 197 13.86 25.74 1.89
N LYS A 198 12.87 24.84 2.05
CA LYS A 198 11.59 24.92 1.34
C LYS A 198 10.83 26.21 1.63
N ARG A 199 10.84 26.69 2.89
CA ARG A 199 10.28 28.01 3.26
C ARG A 199 10.97 29.20 2.58
N ARG A 200 12.26 29.07 2.26
CA ARG A 200 13.06 30.15 1.67
C ARG A 200 12.88 30.22 0.14
N ASP A 201 12.69 29.06 -0.49
CA ASP A 201 12.42 28.95 -1.92
C ASP A 201 10.97 29.36 -2.28
N ASP A 202 10.03 29.28 -1.33
CA ASP A 202 8.64 29.75 -1.50
C ASP A 202 8.49 31.30 -1.38
N GLU A 203 9.49 32.02 -0.85
CA GLU A 203 9.48 33.50 -0.69
C GLU A 203 10.02 34.25 -1.92
N GLU A 204 10.62 33.58 -2.90
CA GLU A 204 11.16 34.20 -4.13
C GLU A 204 10.43 33.70 -5.40
N GLN A 205 9.23 34.22 -5.66
CA GLN A 205 8.65 34.25 -7.01
C GLN A 205 8.20 35.67 -7.37
N PRO A 206 8.52 36.18 -8.59
CA PRO A 206 8.20 37.55 -8.96
C PRO A 206 6.72 37.69 -9.36
N LEU A 207 6.06 38.70 -8.77
CA LEU A 207 4.72 39.18 -9.14
C LEU A 207 4.69 39.60 -10.62
N ILE A 208 3.97 38.85 -11.45
CA ILE A 208 3.43 39.37 -12.72
C ILE A 208 2.06 39.96 -12.39
N ARG A 209 2.00 41.28 -12.36
CA ARG A 209 0.77 42.06 -12.20
C ARG A 209 0.02 42.11 -13.53
N THR A 210 -1.10 41.43 -13.61
CA THR A 210 -2.16 41.75 -14.56
C THR A 210 -3.37 42.19 -13.77
N ASP A 211 -3.57 43.50 -13.72
CA ASP A 211 -4.77 44.15 -13.20
C ASP A 211 -5.95 43.79 -14.14
N ILE A 212 -6.81 42.85 -13.73
CA ILE A 212 -8.22 42.84 -14.16
C ILE A 212 -9.05 42.57 -12.90
N CYS A 213 -9.76 43.60 -12.47
CA CYS A 213 -10.69 43.59 -11.37
C CYS A 213 -12.01 43.02 -11.86
N ASP A 214 -12.37 41.81 -11.45
CA ASP A 214 -13.76 41.33 -11.47
C ASP A 214 -14.01 40.50 -10.21
N ASN A 215 -14.94 40.99 -9.39
CA ASN A 215 -15.49 40.28 -8.24
C ASN A 215 -16.24 39.03 -8.71
N ALA A 216 -15.56 37.90 -8.78
CA ALA A 216 -16.19 36.59 -8.91
C ALA A 216 -16.00 35.83 -7.60
N GLU A 217 -17.11 35.59 -6.91
CA GLU A 217 -17.23 34.59 -5.84
C GLU A 217 -16.53 33.30 -6.32
N LEU A 218 -15.44 32.91 -5.67
CA LEU A 218 -14.72 31.67 -5.94
C LEU A 218 -15.60 30.50 -5.49
N VAL A 219 -16.54 30.10 -6.35
CA VAL A 219 -17.29 28.86 -6.21
C VAL A 219 -16.29 27.72 -6.37
N VAL A 220 -15.82 27.17 -5.26
CA VAL A 220 -15.05 25.91 -5.26
C VAL A 220 -15.97 24.83 -5.83
N GLN A 221 -15.79 24.51 -7.12
CA GLN A 221 -16.54 23.44 -7.78
C GLN A 221 -16.32 22.12 -7.04
N GLU A 222 -17.41 21.43 -6.76
CA GLU A 222 -17.41 20.06 -6.22
C GLU A 222 -16.70 19.14 -7.23
N SER A 223 -15.73 18.34 -6.77
CA SER A 223 -14.99 17.47 -7.68
C SER A 223 -15.93 16.41 -8.27
N PRO A 224 -15.68 15.93 -9.51
CA PRO A 224 -16.48 14.85 -10.10
C PRO A 224 -16.57 13.61 -9.20
N VAL A 225 -15.48 13.29 -8.50
CA VAL A 225 -15.39 12.17 -7.56
C VAL A 225 -16.29 12.40 -6.35
N ASP A 226 -16.22 13.58 -5.72
CA ASP A 226 -17.11 13.93 -4.60
C ASP A 226 -18.58 13.79 -5.03
N ARG A 227 -18.94 14.31 -6.21
CA ARG A 227 -20.31 14.23 -6.75
C ARG A 227 -20.78 12.78 -6.90
N ALA A 228 -19.93 11.89 -7.44
CA ALA A 228 -20.25 10.47 -7.57
C ALA A 228 -20.44 9.80 -6.20
N ILE A 229 -19.60 10.13 -5.22
CA ILE A 229 -19.73 9.64 -3.83
C ILE A 229 -21.07 10.07 -3.23
N PHE A 230 -21.47 11.32 -3.43
CA PHE A 230 -22.73 11.81 -2.88
C PHE A 230 -23.96 11.20 -3.57
N MET A 231 -23.91 10.93 -4.87
CA MET A 231 -24.97 10.17 -5.55
C MET A 231 -25.11 8.78 -4.92
N GLN A 232 -23.99 8.09 -4.66
CA GLN A 232 -24.00 6.81 -3.97
C GLN A 232 -24.60 6.92 -2.56
N TRP A 233 -24.25 7.95 -1.79
CA TRP A 233 -24.83 8.15 -0.46
C TRP A 233 -26.34 8.39 -0.53
N GLN A 234 -26.83 9.15 -1.52
CA GLN A 234 -28.25 9.38 -1.72
C GLN A 234 -29.00 8.09 -2.07
N ASP A 235 -28.42 7.25 -2.92
CA ASP A 235 -29.00 5.96 -3.29
C ASP A 235 -29.06 5.00 -2.10
N ASP A 236 -27.97 4.91 -1.34
CA ASP A 236 -27.92 4.13 -0.10
C ASP A 236 -28.90 4.65 0.97
N ASN A 237 -29.18 5.94 0.96
CA ASN A 237 -30.08 6.58 1.90
C ASN A 237 -31.58 6.34 1.60
N ARG A 238 -31.94 5.81 0.43
CA ARG A 238 -33.36 5.57 0.04
C ARG A 238 -34.07 4.57 0.96
N GLN A 239 -33.35 3.57 1.44
CA GLN A 239 -33.84 2.54 2.36
C GLN A 239 -33.37 2.77 3.81
N PHE A 240 -32.85 3.97 4.10
CA PHE A 240 -32.40 4.30 5.45
C PHE A 240 -33.59 4.43 6.41
N VAL A 241 -33.49 3.76 7.56
CA VAL A 241 -34.46 3.85 8.64
C VAL A 241 -33.82 4.61 9.80
N SER A 242 -34.42 5.74 10.17
CA SER A 242 -33.95 6.55 11.30
C SER A 242 -34.20 5.82 12.62
N THR A 243 -33.11 5.50 13.32
CA THR A 243 -33.11 4.80 14.62
C THR A 243 -32.97 5.78 15.79
N ARG A 244 -33.15 5.28 17.02
CA ARG A 244 -32.86 6.04 18.24
C ARG A 244 -31.41 6.51 18.28
N ALA A 245 -30.48 5.64 17.88
CA ALA A 245 -29.07 6.00 17.81
C ALA A 245 -28.82 7.14 16.80
N CYS A 246 -29.46 7.11 15.62
CA CYS A 246 -29.37 8.20 14.64
C CYS A 246 -29.81 9.53 15.25
N LYS A 247 -30.95 9.55 15.96
CA LYS A 247 -31.47 10.76 16.62
C LYS A 247 -30.52 11.32 17.68
N GLU A 248 -29.84 10.45 18.43
CA GLU A 248 -28.82 10.88 19.40
C GLU A 248 -27.59 11.47 18.71
N VAL A 249 -27.12 10.87 17.60
CA VAL A 249 -26.02 11.44 16.80
C VAL A 249 -26.41 12.80 16.22
N GLU A 250 -27.63 12.95 15.69
CA GLU A 250 -28.17 14.23 15.19
C GLU A 250 -28.23 15.30 16.28
N LYS A 251 -28.60 14.91 17.50
CA LYS A 251 -28.63 15.82 18.65
C LYS A 251 -27.22 16.24 19.05
N LEU A 252 -26.29 15.30 19.09
CA LEU A 252 -24.91 15.52 19.52
C LEU A 252 -24.14 16.42 18.56
N ILE A 253 -24.26 16.21 17.24
CA ILE A 253 -23.55 17.02 16.23
C ILE A 253 -24.07 18.47 16.16
N LYS A 254 -25.28 18.74 16.68
CA LYS A 254 -25.79 20.11 16.81
C LYS A 254 -25.11 20.88 17.94
N SER A 255 -24.82 20.22 19.07
CA SER A 255 -24.19 20.85 20.25
C SER A 255 -22.66 20.74 20.26
N GLN A 256 -22.09 19.75 19.57
CA GLN A 256 -20.65 19.51 19.49
C GLN A 256 -20.14 19.66 18.05
N ASN A 257 -18.83 19.87 17.91
CA ASN A 257 -18.18 20.02 16.61
C ASN A 257 -17.47 18.74 16.16
N LEU A 258 -17.26 17.78 17.05
CA LEU A 258 -16.77 16.45 16.73
C LEU A 258 -17.78 15.43 17.24
N VAL A 259 -18.14 14.45 16.42
CA VAL A 259 -18.89 13.26 16.84
C VAL A 259 -18.29 12.02 16.23
N VAL A 260 -18.08 11.00 17.05
CA VAL A 260 -17.54 9.69 16.67
C VAL A 260 -18.63 8.63 16.84
N VAL A 261 -19.04 7.99 15.74
CA VAL A 261 -19.97 6.86 15.77
C VAL A 261 -19.18 5.56 15.73
N THR A 262 -19.27 4.77 16.79
CA THR A 262 -18.54 3.50 16.95
C THR A 262 -19.47 2.30 17.03
N GLY A 263 -18.93 1.09 16.92
CA GLY A 263 -19.68 -0.17 16.93
C GLY A 263 -19.14 -1.23 15.98
N ASN A 264 -19.75 -2.42 16.00
CA ASN A 264 -19.33 -3.58 15.21
C ASN A 264 -19.45 -3.35 13.69
N SER A 265 -18.76 -4.16 12.89
CA SER A 265 -18.84 -4.06 11.42
C SER A 265 -20.28 -4.29 10.94
N GLY A 266 -20.68 -3.54 9.90
CA GLY A 266 -22.04 -3.60 9.33
C GLY A 266 -23.19 -3.09 10.23
N SER A 267 -22.92 -2.47 11.39
CA SER A 267 -23.96 -1.95 12.29
C SER A 267 -24.66 -0.66 11.85
N GLY A 268 -24.24 -0.07 10.72
CA GLY A 268 -24.83 1.17 10.18
C GLY A 268 -24.13 2.47 10.56
N LYS A 269 -22.90 2.43 11.12
CA LYS A 269 -22.11 3.63 11.48
C LYS A 269 -21.99 4.62 10.32
N SER A 270 -21.46 4.16 9.18
CA SER A 270 -21.27 4.98 7.98
C SER A 270 -22.62 5.48 7.45
N ALA A 271 -23.65 4.64 7.47
CA ALA A 271 -25.00 5.03 7.04
C ALA A 271 -25.57 6.18 7.89
N ILE A 272 -25.39 6.16 9.20
CA ILE A 272 -25.84 7.25 10.09
C ILE A 272 -25.09 8.55 9.78
N ILE A 273 -23.75 8.53 9.74
CA ILE A 273 -23.00 9.78 9.51
C ILE A 273 -23.24 10.33 8.09
N GLN A 274 -23.43 9.47 7.09
CA GLN A 274 -23.76 9.88 5.72
C GLN A 274 -25.17 10.43 5.62
N HIS A 275 -26.17 9.80 6.26
CA HIS A 275 -27.53 10.32 6.36
C HIS A 275 -27.54 11.74 6.94
N ILE A 276 -26.86 11.92 8.08
CA ILE A 276 -26.76 13.23 8.74
C ILE A 276 -26.02 14.23 7.86
N ALA A 277 -24.94 13.81 7.19
CA ALA A 277 -24.22 14.66 6.26
C ALA A 277 -25.10 15.14 5.09
N LEU A 278 -25.93 14.26 4.52
CA LEU A 278 -26.92 14.64 3.49
C LEU A 278 -27.95 15.65 4.03
N CYS A 279 -28.40 15.50 5.28
CA CYS A 279 -29.28 16.46 5.95
C CYS A 279 -28.60 17.82 6.17
N PHE A 280 -27.31 17.86 6.50
CA PHE A 280 -26.55 19.10 6.61
C PHE A 280 -26.36 19.76 5.23
N ARG A 281 -26.08 18.96 4.19
CA ARG A 281 -25.98 19.43 2.80
C ARG A 281 -27.27 20.11 2.34
N SER A 282 -28.44 19.52 2.63
CA SER A 282 -29.73 20.13 2.27
C SER A 282 -30.03 21.42 3.04
N GLN A 283 -29.37 21.65 4.17
CA GLN A 283 -29.42 22.89 4.95
C GLN A 283 -28.37 23.93 4.52
N GLY A 284 -27.66 23.70 3.41
CA GLY A 284 -26.67 24.61 2.86
C GLY A 284 -25.29 24.54 3.51
N TRP A 285 -24.98 23.46 4.24
CA TRP A 285 -23.61 23.21 4.68
C TRP A 285 -22.76 22.67 3.52
N LYS A 286 -21.52 23.12 3.44
CA LYS A 286 -20.49 22.50 2.59
C LYS A 286 -20.06 21.20 3.26
N VAL A 287 -20.38 20.07 2.63
CA VAL A 287 -19.99 18.74 3.14
C VAL A 287 -18.78 18.26 2.34
N LYS A 288 -17.77 17.72 3.03
CA LYS A 288 -16.58 17.17 2.40
C LYS A 288 -16.30 15.76 2.92
N PRO A 289 -16.43 14.70 2.09
CA PRO A 289 -15.89 13.39 2.42
C PRO A 289 -14.36 13.47 2.45
N VAL A 290 -13.75 12.75 3.39
CA VAL A 290 -12.31 12.73 3.63
C VAL A 290 -11.81 11.31 3.70
N TYR A 291 -10.65 11.07 3.11
CA TYR A 291 -9.98 9.76 3.11
C TYR A 291 -8.65 9.76 3.83
N ASN A 292 -8.05 10.93 4.06
CA ASN A 292 -6.87 11.07 4.88
C ASN A 292 -6.86 12.40 5.65
N VAL A 293 -6.16 12.43 6.78
CA VAL A 293 -6.13 13.61 7.65
C VAL A 293 -5.51 14.85 6.98
N LYS A 294 -4.62 14.67 6.00
CA LYS A 294 -3.96 15.78 5.30
C LYS A 294 -4.94 16.56 4.42
N GLU A 295 -5.91 15.89 3.79
CA GLU A 295 -6.98 16.55 3.02
C GLU A 295 -7.75 17.60 3.84
N ILE A 296 -7.93 17.36 5.15
CA ILE A 296 -8.59 18.32 6.05
C ILE A 296 -7.71 19.56 6.20
N ALA A 297 -6.40 19.37 6.40
CA ALA A 297 -5.44 20.46 6.57
C ALA A 297 -5.30 21.31 5.29
N ASP A 298 -5.28 20.66 4.12
CA ASP A 298 -5.19 21.33 2.82
C ASP A 298 -6.47 22.10 2.49
N THR A 299 -7.63 21.51 2.80
CA THR A 299 -8.93 22.18 2.63
C THR A 299 -9.05 23.40 3.53
N TYR A 300 -8.52 23.36 4.76
CA TYR A 300 -8.56 24.52 5.65
C TYR A 300 -7.69 25.68 5.14
N SER A 301 -6.51 25.36 4.61
CA SER A 301 -5.55 26.37 4.13
C SER A 301 -6.04 27.11 2.88
N SER A 302 -7.05 26.58 2.18
CA SER A 302 -7.64 27.15 0.97
C SER A 302 -8.97 27.86 1.20
N VAL A 303 -9.51 27.84 2.44
CA VAL A 303 -10.76 28.52 2.78
C VAL A 303 -10.42 29.87 3.39
N ASP A 304 -10.71 30.95 2.66
CA ASP A 304 -10.68 32.31 3.19
C ASP A 304 -11.58 32.39 4.43
N GLY A 305 -11.08 33.04 5.48
CA GLY A 305 -11.55 33.00 6.87
C GLY A 305 -13.00 33.44 7.18
N SER A 306 -13.90 33.47 6.20
CA SER A 306 -15.33 33.64 6.39
C SER A 306 -15.98 32.33 6.85
N GLN A 307 -16.58 32.34 8.05
CA GLN A 307 -17.59 31.44 8.64
C GLN A 307 -18.14 30.29 7.78
N SER A 308 -17.29 29.37 7.30
CA SER A 308 -17.75 28.31 6.42
C SER A 308 -18.51 27.27 7.24
N ARG A 309 -19.80 27.10 6.97
CA ARG A 309 -20.63 25.96 7.42
C ARG A 309 -20.08 24.66 6.82
N LEU A 310 -18.93 24.21 7.30
CA LEU A 310 -18.17 23.09 6.77
C LEU A 310 -18.36 21.87 7.66
N LEU A 311 -18.75 20.75 7.05
CA LEU A 311 -18.89 19.45 7.69
C LEU A 311 -17.97 18.43 7.01
N PHE A 312 -17.04 17.88 7.77
CA PHE A 312 -16.20 16.78 7.34
C PHE A 312 -16.79 15.43 7.72
N VAL A 313 -16.74 14.48 6.79
CA VAL A 313 -17.19 13.10 7.01
C VAL A 313 -16.02 12.18 6.73
N PHE A 314 -15.55 11.45 7.74
CA PHE A 314 -14.37 10.62 7.62
C PHE A 314 -14.67 9.22 8.19
N ASN A 315 -14.78 8.25 7.29
CA ASN A 315 -15.01 6.87 7.67
C ASN A 315 -13.69 6.20 8.07
N ASP A 316 -13.66 5.63 9.27
CA ASP A 316 -12.62 4.73 9.76
C ASP A 316 -11.18 5.32 9.66
N PRO A 317 -10.93 6.50 10.27
CA PRO A 317 -9.74 7.31 10.03
C PRO A 317 -8.42 6.69 10.48
N ILE A 318 -8.47 5.67 11.35
CA ILE A 318 -7.31 5.01 11.94
C ILE A 318 -7.29 3.50 11.63
N GLY A 319 -7.95 3.13 10.54
CA GLY A 319 -8.06 1.77 10.07
C GLY A 319 -9.51 1.31 10.01
N ASN A 320 -9.84 0.58 8.95
CA ASN A 320 -11.16 0.01 8.70
C ASN A 320 -11.23 -1.46 9.10
N GLU A 321 -10.20 -2.27 8.84
CA GLU A 321 -10.19 -3.71 9.17
C GLU A 321 -9.53 -4.01 10.52
N SER A 322 -8.45 -3.30 10.82
CA SER A 322 -7.66 -3.40 12.05
C SER A 322 -7.03 -2.05 12.35
N PHE A 323 -6.50 -1.89 13.56
CA PHE A 323 -5.80 -0.66 13.93
C PHE A 323 -4.61 -0.42 13.00
N ASP A 324 -4.62 0.73 12.31
CA ASP A 324 -3.52 1.16 11.45
C ASP A 324 -2.68 2.22 12.15
N GLU A 325 -1.52 1.78 12.65
CA GLU A 325 -0.59 2.64 13.38
C GLU A 325 -0.05 3.80 12.53
N ILE A 326 0.07 3.64 11.21
CA ILE A 326 0.54 4.71 10.32
C ILE A 326 -0.54 5.80 10.21
N ALA A 327 -1.80 5.39 10.00
CA ALA A 327 -2.92 6.31 9.93
C ALA A 327 -3.13 7.04 11.26
N TYR A 328 -3.04 6.32 12.38
CA TYR A 328 -3.12 6.92 13.72
C TYR A 328 -1.97 7.89 14.01
N ASN A 329 -0.74 7.57 13.62
CA ASN A 329 0.38 8.50 13.77
C ASN A 329 0.15 9.78 12.95
N SER A 330 -0.37 9.67 11.73
CA SER A 330 -0.76 10.83 10.92
C SER A 330 -1.87 11.64 11.59
N TRP A 331 -2.85 10.99 12.21
CA TRP A 331 -3.90 11.66 13.00
C TRP A 331 -3.29 12.46 14.15
N LYS A 332 -2.45 11.80 14.96
CA LYS A 332 -1.81 12.41 16.13
C LYS A 332 -0.93 13.60 15.77
N GLU A 333 -0.19 13.54 14.66
CA GLU A 333 0.62 14.65 14.15
C GLU A 333 -0.22 15.91 13.85
N HIS A 334 -1.48 15.73 13.44
CA HIS A 334 -2.37 16.83 13.04
C HIS A 334 -3.39 17.19 14.13
N GLU A 335 -3.39 16.52 15.27
CA GLU A 335 -4.45 16.62 16.29
C GLU A 335 -4.66 18.07 16.78
N GLU A 336 -3.58 18.81 17.06
CA GLU A 336 -3.68 20.22 17.48
C GLU A 336 -4.25 21.13 16.39
N ARG A 337 -3.91 20.88 15.11
CA ARG A 337 -4.50 21.61 13.98
C ARG A 337 -5.99 21.27 13.82
N LEU A 338 -6.35 19.99 14.00
CA LEU A 338 -7.74 19.54 13.97
C LEU A 338 -8.56 20.21 15.09
N LYS A 339 -8.01 20.33 16.31
CA LYS A 339 -8.68 21.06 17.41
C LYS A 339 -8.94 22.53 17.06
N ALA A 340 -7.95 23.20 16.47
CA ALA A 340 -8.11 24.58 16.03
C ALA A 340 -9.18 24.70 14.93
N PHE A 341 -9.15 23.77 13.97
CA PHE A 341 -10.08 23.67 12.87
C PHE A 341 -11.53 23.50 13.34
N LEU A 342 -11.77 22.57 14.28
CA LEU A 342 -13.08 22.25 14.84
C LEU A 342 -13.73 23.39 15.65
N LYS A 343 -13.06 24.54 15.82
CA LYS A 343 -13.71 25.73 16.41
C LYS A 343 -14.78 26.32 15.50
N ASN A 344 -14.61 26.23 14.17
CA ASN A 344 -15.46 26.88 13.18
C ASN A 344 -16.13 25.90 12.21
N SER A 345 -16.05 24.61 12.48
CA SER A 345 -16.49 23.55 11.57
C SER A 345 -16.98 22.34 12.35
N LYS A 346 -17.53 21.35 11.64
CA LYS A 346 -18.01 20.10 12.20
C LYS A 346 -17.34 18.90 11.57
N MET A 347 -17.27 17.81 12.31
CA MET A 347 -16.69 16.54 11.86
C MET A 347 -17.48 15.36 12.40
N LEU A 348 -17.88 14.47 11.49
CA LEU A 348 -18.49 13.19 11.77
C LEU A 348 -17.51 12.08 11.40
N LEU A 349 -17.21 11.22 12.37
CA LEU A 349 -16.31 10.09 12.21
C LEU A 349 -17.08 8.79 12.39
N SER A 350 -16.75 7.76 11.62
CA SER A 350 -17.05 6.37 12.01
C SER A 350 -15.77 5.66 12.42
N SER A 351 -15.87 4.70 13.32
CA SER A 351 -14.80 3.74 13.57
C SER A 351 -15.35 2.43 14.09
N ARG A 352 -14.62 1.32 13.91
CA ARG A 352 -14.98 0.07 14.58
C ARG A 352 -14.65 0.16 16.07
N LYS A 353 -15.49 -0.46 16.90
CA LYS A 353 -15.36 -0.46 18.37
C LYS A 353 -13.99 -0.94 18.84
N TYR A 354 -13.56 -2.11 18.38
CA TYR A 354 -12.27 -2.69 18.80
C TYR A 354 -11.06 -1.86 18.34
N ILE A 355 -11.18 -1.07 17.27
CA ILE A 355 -10.09 -0.19 16.80
C ILE A 355 -9.94 1.01 17.74
N LEU A 356 -11.06 1.63 18.17
CA LEU A 356 -11.01 2.75 19.13
C LEU A 356 -10.59 2.30 20.54
N LEU A 357 -10.89 1.05 20.90
CA LEU A 357 -10.52 0.47 22.19
C LEU A 357 -9.06 0.00 22.26
N ASP A 358 -8.30 0.06 21.15
CA ASP A 358 -6.88 -0.27 21.17
C ASP A 358 -6.14 0.65 22.17
N ASP A 359 -5.35 0.07 23.06
CA ASP A 359 -4.68 0.79 24.15
C ASP A 359 -3.75 1.91 23.65
N ARG A 360 -3.31 1.86 22.38
CA ARG A 360 -2.48 2.91 21.75
C ARG A 360 -3.28 4.13 21.35
N VAL A 361 -4.60 4.01 21.17
CA VAL A 361 -5.49 5.12 20.81
C VAL A 361 -5.67 6.03 22.03
N LYS A 362 -5.36 7.32 21.84
CA LYS A 362 -5.40 8.39 22.84
C LYS A 362 -5.91 9.67 22.18
N GLY A 363 -6.08 10.72 22.99
CA GLY A 363 -6.48 12.04 22.51
C GLY A 363 -7.95 12.10 22.12
N MET A 364 -8.27 12.93 21.13
CA MET A 364 -9.65 13.25 20.71
C MET A 364 -10.48 12.03 20.31
N LEU A 365 -9.87 10.99 19.73
CA LEU A 365 -10.59 9.77 19.32
C LEU A 365 -11.01 8.89 20.49
N ASN A 366 -10.42 9.09 21.68
CA ASN A 366 -10.76 8.36 22.91
C ASN A 366 -11.67 9.19 23.85
N ASP A 367 -12.14 10.35 23.41
CA ASP A 367 -13.07 11.16 24.20
C ASP A 367 -14.49 10.58 24.14
N LYS A 368 -14.92 9.99 25.26
CA LYS A 368 -16.24 9.37 25.37
C LYS A 368 -17.39 10.37 25.30
N SER A 369 -17.13 11.66 25.57
CA SER A 369 -18.16 12.70 25.56
C SER A 369 -18.68 13.04 24.16
N CYS A 370 -17.91 12.71 23.12
CA CYS A 370 -18.27 12.88 21.72
C CYS A 370 -18.52 11.55 20.98
N SER A 371 -18.52 10.41 21.68
CA SER A 371 -18.65 9.09 21.07
C SER A 371 -20.02 8.45 21.33
N ILE A 372 -20.62 7.83 20.31
CA ILE A 372 -21.84 7.02 20.42
C ILE A 372 -21.53 5.60 19.93
N ASP A 373 -21.70 4.60 20.80
CA ASP A 373 -21.44 3.18 20.48
C ASP A 373 -22.74 2.46 20.10
N LEU A 374 -22.89 2.14 18.80
CA LEU A 374 -24.04 1.42 18.27
C LEU A 374 -24.13 -0.03 18.74
N SER A 375 -23.12 -0.53 19.45
CA SER A 375 -23.09 -1.87 20.04
C SER A 375 -23.35 -1.88 21.55
N ASP A 376 -23.56 -0.71 22.18
CA ASP A 376 -23.94 -0.66 23.59
C ASP A 376 -25.45 -0.93 23.79
N ASP A 377 -25.85 -1.27 25.02
CA ASP A 377 -27.24 -1.62 25.33
C ASP A 377 -28.23 -0.47 25.10
N LYS A 378 -27.75 0.78 25.10
CA LYS A 378 -28.59 1.97 24.96
C LYS A 378 -28.91 2.26 23.49
N HIS A 379 -27.96 2.05 22.59
CA HIS A 379 -28.01 2.45 21.20
C HIS A 379 -28.09 1.27 20.22
N LYS A 380 -27.84 0.03 20.66
CA LYS A 380 -28.08 -1.15 19.84
C LYS A 380 -29.54 -1.21 19.37
N LEU A 381 -29.72 -1.76 18.17
CA LEU A 381 -31.04 -1.89 17.55
C LEU A 381 -31.95 -2.77 18.39
N ASN A 382 -33.12 -2.26 18.76
CA ASN A 382 -34.16 -3.10 19.33
C ASN A 382 -34.92 -3.87 18.24
N ASN A 383 -35.77 -4.82 18.63
CA ASN A 383 -36.52 -5.65 17.69
C ASN A 383 -37.44 -4.83 16.76
N GLU A 384 -37.98 -3.70 17.22
CA GLU A 384 -38.84 -2.84 16.41
C GLU A 384 -38.04 -2.10 15.33
N GLU A 385 -36.88 -1.55 15.69
CA GLU A 385 -35.93 -0.93 14.75
C GLU A 385 -35.42 -1.96 13.74
N LYS A 386 -35.03 -3.16 14.21
CA LYS A 386 -34.61 -4.27 13.34
C LYS A 386 -35.71 -4.67 12.36
N LYS A 387 -36.95 -4.78 12.84
CA LYS A 387 -38.11 -5.11 12.01
C LYS A 387 -38.39 -4.03 10.97
N ASN A 388 -38.33 -2.76 11.34
CA ASN A 388 -38.52 -1.64 10.41
C ASN A 388 -37.43 -1.61 9.32
N ILE A 389 -36.18 -1.86 9.69
CA ILE A 389 -35.07 -2.02 8.74
C ILE A 389 -35.35 -3.19 7.80
N LEU A 390 -35.69 -4.37 8.32
CA LEU A 390 -35.98 -5.55 7.50
C LEU A 390 -37.11 -5.26 6.49
N MET A 391 -38.20 -4.64 6.94
CA MET A 391 -39.36 -4.31 6.11
C MET A 391 -39.08 -3.22 5.08
N SER A 392 -38.10 -2.34 5.30
CA SER A 392 -37.70 -1.31 4.33
C SER A 392 -37.12 -1.90 3.03
N TYR A 393 -36.49 -3.07 3.11
CA TYR A 393 -36.02 -3.83 1.95
C TYR A 393 -37.08 -4.77 1.38
N SER A 394 -38.17 -4.99 2.13
CA SER A 394 -38.96 -6.20 2.03
C SER A 394 -40.45 -5.93 2.17
N SER A 395 -40.94 -4.88 1.51
CA SER A 395 -42.33 -4.42 1.66
C SER A 395 -43.37 -5.47 1.24
N ASN A 396 -42.97 -6.60 0.63
CA ASN A 396 -43.82 -7.73 0.24
C ASN A 396 -43.14 -9.13 0.38
N SER A 397 -42.20 -9.34 1.31
CA SER A 397 -41.59 -10.69 1.42
C SER A 397 -42.56 -11.74 1.94
N GLY A 398 -42.64 -12.86 1.22
CA GLY A 398 -43.17 -14.13 1.74
C GLY A 398 -42.31 -14.80 2.81
N LEU A 399 -41.63 -14.03 3.67
CA LEU A 399 -40.86 -14.57 4.79
C LEU A 399 -41.81 -15.14 5.84
N LEU A 400 -41.53 -16.36 6.30
CA LEU A 400 -42.32 -16.99 7.37
C LEU A 400 -42.08 -16.28 8.70
N LYS A 401 -43.09 -16.30 9.58
CA LYS A 401 -43.02 -15.64 10.89
C LYS A 401 -41.85 -16.15 11.75
N ASP A 402 -41.56 -17.44 11.68
CA ASP A 402 -40.45 -18.06 12.42
C ASP A 402 -39.09 -17.64 11.87
N ASP A 403 -38.98 -17.47 10.54
CA ASP A 403 -37.78 -16.94 9.90
C ASP A 403 -37.51 -15.50 10.35
N ILE A 404 -38.55 -14.66 10.42
CA ILE A 404 -38.45 -13.29 10.93
C ILE A 404 -37.91 -13.30 12.36
N ASN A 405 -38.48 -14.12 13.24
CA ASN A 405 -38.00 -14.21 14.63
C ASN A 405 -36.52 -14.62 14.68
N GLY A 406 -36.11 -15.60 13.87
CA GLY A 406 -34.71 -16.03 13.79
C GLY A 406 -33.77 -14.95 13.26
N ILE A 407 -34.21 -14.14 12.30
CA ILE A 407 -33.44 -13.02 11.72
C ILE A 407 -33.28 -11.89 12.73
N LEU A 408 -34.32 -11.55 13.50
CA LEU A 408 -34.27 -10.46 14.48
C LEU A 408 -33.30 -10.73 15.66
N MET A 409 -32.93 -12.00 15.88
CA MET A 409 -31.92 -12.39 16.87
C MET A 409 -30.47 -12.08 16.44
N THR A 410 -30.26 -11.65 15.20
CA THR A 410 -28.92 -11.31 14.70
C THR A 410 -28.45 -9.99 15.30
N GLU A 411 -27.32 -10.02 16.00
CA GLU A 411 -26.73 -8.85 16.68
C GLU A 411 -25.71 -8.12 15.79
N GLU A 412 -24.91 -8.86 15.01
CA GLU A 412 -23.86 -8.29 14.18
C GLU A 412 -24.30 -8.10 12.72
N TYR A 413 -23.75 -7.08 12.06
CA TYR A 413 -24.00 -6.80 10.65
C TYR A 413 -25.48 -6.58 10.26
N PHE A 414 -26.42 -6.49 11.21
CA PHE A 414 -27.85 -6.66 10.92
C PHE A 414 -28.38 -5.75 9.77
N PRO A 415 -28.17 -4.42 9.77
CA PRO A 415 -28.59 -3.58 8.66
C PRO A 415 -27.95 -3.97 7.32
N LEU A 416 -26.65 -4.30 7.34
CA LEU A 416 -25.93 -4.75 6.15
C LEU A 416 -26.49 -6.07 5.62
N LEU A 417 -26.76 -7.04 6.50
CA LEU A 417 -27.29 -8.35 6.10
C LEU A 417 -28.70 -8.23 5.53
N CYS A 418 -29.54 -7.32 6.03
CA CYS A 418 -30.82 -7.04 5.40
C CYS A 418 -30.62 -6.61 3.93
N LYS A 419 -29.76 -5.61 3.71
CA LYS A 419 -29.44 -5.11 2.35
C LYS A 419 -28.93 -6.23 1.45
N LEU A 420 -27.94 -6.99 1.91
CA LEU A 420 -27.30 -8.06 1.15
C LEU A 420 -28.25 -9.24 0.86
N TYR A 421 -29.09 -9.61 1.82
CA TYR A 421 -30.06 -10.69 1.67
C TYR A 421 -31.08 -10.40 0.55
N PHE A 422 -31.56 -9.16 0.46
CA PHE A 422 -32.52 -8.77 -0.57
C PHE A 422 -31.88 -8.38 -1.91
N SER A 423 -30.56 -8.16 -1.95
CA SER A 423 -29.83 -7.83 -3.18
C SER A 423 -29.55 -9.05 -4.06
N ASP A 424 -29.56 -10.27 -3.52
CA ASP A 424 -29.35 -11.51 -4.29
C ASP A 424 -30.41 -12.57 -3.92
N LYS A 425 -31.11 -13.07 -4.94
CA LYS A 425 -32.13 -14.13 -4.78
C LYS A 425 -31.55 -15.43 -4.21
N ASN A 426 -30.27 -15.72 -4.47
CA ASN A 426 -29.62 -16.90 -3.90
C ASN A 426 -29.58 -16.83 -2.37
N ASN A 427 -29.35 -15.65 -1.80
CA ASN A 427 -29.36 -15.48 -0.35
C ASN A 427 -30.74 -15.76 0.25
N GLN A 428 -31.80 -15.42 -0.49
CA GLN A 428 -33.16 -15.69 -0.07
C GLN A 428 -33.43 -17.19 0.03
N THR A 429 -32.85 -18.01 -0.86
CA THR A 429 -32.95 -19.47 -0.80
C THR A 429 -32.18 -20.09 0.39
N ILE A 430 -31.12 -19.44 0.86
CA ILE A 430 -30.36 -19.86 2.05
C ILE A 430 -31.17 -19.60 3.34
N GLY A 431 -32.10 -18.64 3.30
CA GLY A 431 -32.99 -18.34 4.40
C GLY A 431 -32.25 -17.76 5.62
N PRO A 432 -32.75 -18.00 6.86
CA PRO A 432 -32.19 -17.42 8.08
C PRO A 432 -30.72 -17.78 8.36
N ARG A 433 -30.18 -18.84 7.74
CA ARG A 433 -28.76 -19.19 7.89
C ARG A 433 -27.84 -18.06 7.43
N PHE A 434 -28.24 -17.28 6.43
CA PHE A 434 -27.48 -16.11 5.97
C PHE A 434 -27.24 -15.09 7.09
N PHE A 435 -28.22 -14.93 7.99
CA PHE A 435 -28.14 -13.99 9.11
C PHE A 435 -27.41 -14.55 10.33
N LYS A 436 -27.45 -15.88 10.52
CA LYS A 436 -26.82 -16.57 11.65
C LYS A 436 -25.33 -16.86 11.42
N GLU A 437 -24.95 -17.16 10.18
CA GLU A 437 -23.59 -17.53 9.80
C GLU A 437 -23.10 -16.76 8.57
N PRO A 438 -23.16 -15.40 8.58
CA PRO A 438 -22.90 -14.60 7.38
C PRO A 438 -21.51 -14.86 6.80
N PHE A 439 -20.49 -15.01 7.65
CA PHE A 439 -19.12 -15.30 7.22
C PHE A 439 -19.04 -16.64 6.48
N ASN A 440 -19.55 -17.72 7.08
CA ASN A 440 -19.48 -19.07 6.49
C ASN A 440 -20.24 -19.12 5.16
N VAL A 441 -21.42 -18.49 5.10
CA VAL A 441 -22.23 -18.45 3.89
C VAL A 441 -21.49 -17.71 2.76
N CYS A 442 -20.96 -16.52 3.04
CA CYS A 442 -20.19 -15.74 2.06
C CYS A 442 -18.93 -16.51 1.60
N GLN A 443 -18.22 -17.15 2.54
CA GLN A 443 -17.05 -17.97 2.27
C GLN A 443 -17.38 -19.16 1.36
N GLU A 444 -18.47 -19.89 1.65
CA GLU A 444 -18.97 -21.00 0.84
C GLU A 444 -19.31 -20.53 -0.59
N GLN A 445 -20.04 -19.42 -0.72
CA GLN A 445 -20.42 -18.87 -2.04
C GLN A 445 -19.20 -18.50 -2.88
N ILE A 446 -18.20 -17.82 -2.30
CA ILE A 446 -16.97 -17.44 -3.01
C ILE A 446 -16.19 -18.69 -3.45
N ARG A 447 -16.08 -19.70 -2.57
CA ARG A 447 -15.42 -20.98 -2.93
C ARG A 447 -16.20 -21.76 -3.99
N ASN A 448 -17.52 -21.66 -4.00
CA ASN A 448 -18.35 -22.28 -5.03
C ASN A 448 -18.06 -21.66 -6.40
N PHE A 449 -17.88 -20.34 -6.51
CA PHE A 449 -17.46 -19.72 -7.78
C PHE A 449 -16.16 -20.32 -8.33
N ARG A 450 -15.20 -20.62 -7.45
CA ARG A 450 -13.93 -21.25 -7.85
C ARG A 450 -14.10 -22.71 -8.27
N ASN A 451 -14.84 -23.49 -7.48
CA ASN A 451 -14.91 -24.94 -7.62
C ASN A 451 -15.92 -25.39 -8.69
N ASP A 452 -16.84 -24.50 -9.10
CA ASP A 452 -17.82 -24.81 -10.13
C ASP A 452 -17.14 -25.02 -11.50
N SER A 453 -17.66 -26.00 -12.23
CA SER A 453 -17.25 -26.32 -13.60
C SER A 453 -17.67 -25.25 -14.62
N LYS A 454 -18.72 -24.48 -14.32
CA LYS A 454 -19.26 -23.44 -15.20
C LYS A 454 -18.26 -22.31 -15.41
N LYS A 455 -18.07 -21.93 -16.68
CA LYS A 455 -17.18 -20.84 -17.09
C LYS A 455 -17.52 -19.51 -16.38
N GLU A 456 -18.80 -19.14 -16.33
CA GLU A 456 -19.28 -17.92 -15.69
C GLU A 456 -18.94 -17.84 -14.20
N CYS A 457 -18.97 -18.98 -13.49
CA CYS A 457 -18.60 -19.03 -12.08
C CYS A 457 -17.11 -18.75 -11.88
N LYS A 458 -16.25 -19.32 -12.73
CA LYS A 458 -14.81 -19.04 -12.70
C LYS A 458 -14.50 -17.58 -13.03
N GLU A 459 -15.22 -17.00 -13.99
CA GLU A 459 -15.10 -15.57 -14.34
C GLU A 459 -15.47 -14.66 -13.17
N LYS A 460 -16.55 -14.98 -12.44
CA LYS A 460 -16.91 -14.29 -11.19
C LYS A 460 -15.83 -14.41 -10.13
N TYR A 461 -15.28 -15.60 -9.93
CA TYR A 461 -14.16 -15.78 -8.99
C TYR A 461 -12.94 -14.95 -9.41
N CYS A 462 -12.60 -14.96 -10.71
CA CYS A 462 -11.49 -14.20 -11.27
C CYS A 462 -11.65 -12.70 -11.10
N ALA A 463 -12.86 -12.18 -11.31
CA ALA A 463 -13.20 -10.78 -11.03
C ALA A 463 -12.92 -10.40 -9.56
N LEU A 464 -13.34 -11.23 -8.60
CA LEU A 464 -13.08 -11.00 -7.18
C LEU A 464 -11.58 -11.08 -6.84
N VAL A 465 -10.86 -12.04 -7.41
CA VAL A 465 -9.39 -12.14 -7.26
C VAL A 465 -8.69 -10.90 -7.80
N LEU A 466 -9.14 -10.37 -8.94
CA LEU A 466 -8.57 -9.15 -9.51
C LEU A 466 -8.77 -7.94 -8.59
N LEU A 467 -9.93 -7.80 -7.96
CA LEU A 467 -10.16 -6.75 -6.97
C LEU A 467 -9.22 -6.90 -5.76
N VAL A 468 -8.96 -8.12 -5.29
CA VAL A 468 -7.95 -8.36 -4.23
C VAL A 468 -6.57 -7.92 -4.68
N LEU A 469 -6.12 -8.34 -5.87
CA LEU A 469 -4.80 -8.01 -6.40
C LEU A 469 -4.63 -6.51 -6.70
N CYS A 470 -5.73 -5.80 -6.96
CA CYS A 470 -5.73 -4.38 -7.29
C CYS A 470 -6.12 -3.49 -6.10
N ASN A 471 -5.96 -3.97 -4.87
CA ASN A 471 -6.22 -3.20 -3.65
C ASN A 471 -7.61 -2.54 -3.67
N ASN A 472 -8.63 -3.32 -4.05
CA ASN A 472 -10.03 -2.90 -4.11
C ASN A 472 -10.36 -1.84 -5.17
N GLN A 473 -9.45 -1.54 -6.12
CA GLN A 473 -9.67 -0.57 -7.19
C GLN A 473 -9.36 -1.18 -8.55
N LEU A 474 -10.40 -1.46 -9.35
CA LEU A 474 -10.24 -2.05 -10.66
C LEU A 474 -11.02 -1.27 -11.73
N CYS A 475 -10.28 -0.60 -12.63
CA CYS A 475 -10.79 -0.11 -13.90
C CYS A 475 -10.52 -1.17 -14.97
N VAL A 476 -11.53 -1.62 -15.71
CA VAL A 476 -11.41 -2.73 -16.66
C VAL A 476 -10.71 -2.27 -17.95
N GLU A 477 -10.98 -1.02 -18.33
CA GLU A 477 -10.43 -0.34 -19.49
C GLU A 477 -8.90 -0.20 -19.36
N ASP A 478 -8.41 0.08 -18.15
CA ASP A 478 -6.99 0.24 -17.84
C ASP A 478 -6.17 -1.05 -18.00
N ILE A 479 -6.79 -2.23 -18.09
CA ILE A 479 -6.10 -3.53 -18.14
C ILE A 479 -5.19 -3.62 -19.38
N HIS A 480 -5.57 -2.97 -20.48
CA HIS A 480 -4.78 -2.95 -21.70
C HIS A 480 -3.66 -1.90 -21.68
N GLU A 481 -3.82 -0.85 -20.87
CA GLU A 481 -2.95 0.32 -20.85
C GLU A 481 -1.80 0.17 -19.85
N LYS A 482 -2.07 -0.45 -18.69
CA LYS A 482 -1.12 -0.52 -17.57
C LYS A 482 -0.47 -1.91 -17.50
N ASP A 483 0.83 -1.99 -17.78
CA ASP A 483 1.59 -3.24 -17.75
C ASP A 483 1.48 -3.99 -16.40
N CYS A 484 1.53 -3.26 -15.28
CA CYS A 484 1.39 -3.86 -13.95
C CYS A 484 0.01 -4.52 -13.74
N LEU A 485 -1.05 -3.91 -14.27
CA LEU A 485 -2.42 -4.44 -14.19
C LEU A 485 -2.61 -5.63 -15.14
N LYS A 486 -1.99 -5.59 -16.33
CA LYS A 486 -1.96 -6.69 -17.28
C LYS A 486 -1.31 -7.95 -16.70
N GLU A 487 -0.24 -7.81 -15.92
CA GLU A 487 0.38 -8.95 -15.24
C GLU A 487 -0.51 -9.52 -14.13
N LYS A 488 -1.16 -8.66 -13.33
CA LYS A 488 -2.17 -9.09 -12.36
C LYS A 488 -3.34 -9.81 -13.02
N PHE A 489 -3.81 -9.32 -14.17
CA PHE A 489 -4.85 -9.94 -14.98
C PHE A 489 -4.46 -11.35 -15.43
N LYS A 490 -3.29 -11.52 -16.04
CA LYS A 490 -2.78 -12.84 -16.46
C LYS A 490 -2.63 -13.80 -15.27
N LEU A 491 -2.16 -13.29 -14.13
CA LEU A 491 -2.05 -14.07 -12.91
C LEU A 491 -3.43 -14.55 -12.44
N ALA A 492 -4.41 -13.65 -12.35
CA ALA A 492 -5.75 -14.01 -11.93
C ALA A 492 -6.38 -15.05 -12.86
N LEU A 493 -6.26 -14.89 -14.19
CA LEU A 493 -6.73 -15.90 -15.15
C LEU A 493 -6.09 -17.28 -14.90
N LYS A 494 -4.77 -17.30 -14.65
CA LYS A 494 -4.03 -18.54 -14.33
C LYS A 494 -4.55 -19.18 -13.04
N LEU A 495 -4.69 -18.42 -11.96
CA LEU A 495 -5.12 -18.93 -10.65
C LEU A 495 -6.55 -19.48 -10.71
N CYS A 496 -7.41 -18.87 -11.51
CA CYS A 496 -8.81 -19.28 -11.69
C CYS A 496 -9.01 -20.37 -12.76
N GLY A 497 -7.94 -20.83 -13.41
CA GLY A 497 -8.02 -21.86 -14.46
C GLY A 497 -8.79 -21.41 -15.70
N ILE A 498 -8.71 -20.13 -16.05
CA ILE A 498 -9.33 -19.52 -17.23
C ILE A 498 -8.29 -19.43 -18.35
N GLN A 499 -8.74 -19.51 -19.61
CA GLN A 499 -7.86 -19.36 -20.77
C GLN A 499 -7.20 -17.97 -20.80
N LYS A 500 -5.90 -17.93 -21.13
CA LYS A 500 -5.12 -16.69 -21.20
C LYS A 500 -5.59 -15.72 -22.31
N SER A 501 -6.37 -16.21 -23.27
CA SER A 501 -6.97 -15.44 -24.36
C SER A 501 -8.26 -14.72 -23.97
N THR A 502 -8.77 -14.91 -22.75
CA THR A 502 -9.97 -14.22 -22.27
C THR A 502 -9.77 -12.71 -22.31
N ALA A 503 -10.73 -12.02 -22.90
CA ALA A 503 -10.69 -10.57 -23.04
C ALA A 503 -11.10 -9.88 -21.72
N PRO A 504 -10.53 -8.71 -21.37
CA PRO A 504 -10.86 -8.00 -20.15
C PRO A 504 -12.35 -7.65 -19.99
N HIS A 505 -13.06 -7.33 -21.08
CA HIS A 505 -14.50 -7.04 -21.02
C HIS A 505 -15.32 -8.21 -20.47
N THR A 506 -14.88 -9.47 -20.67
CA THR A 506 -15.54 -10.65 -20.09
C THR A 506 -15.50 -10.61 -18.56
N ILE A 507 -14.41 -10.10 -17.97
CA ILE A 507 -14.33 -9.87 -16.53
C ILE A 507 -15.18 -8.66 -16.11
N GLY A 508 -15.26 -7.62 -16.94
CA GLY A 508 -16.20 -6.51 -16.75
C GLY A 508 -17.65 -6.96 -16.68
N ASP A 509 -18.07 -7.84 -17.60
CA ASP A 509 -19.41 -8.44 -17.59
C ASP A 509 -19.64 -9.26 -16.32
N ALA A 510 -18.64 -10.06 -15.90
CA ALA A 510 -18.72 -10.81 -14.64
C ALA A 510 -18.86 -9.89 -13.42
N LEU A 511 -18.09 -8.81 -13.33
CA LEU A 511 -18.20 -7.80 -12.28
C LEU A 511 -19.60 -7.18 -12.25
N LYS A 512 -20.16 -6.86 -13.41
CA LYS A 512 -21.51 -6.31 -13.53
C LYS A 512 -22.58 -7.26 -12.97
N THR A 513 -22.43 -8.57 -13.16
CA THR A 513 -23.35 -9.56 -12.57
C THR A 513 -23.21 -9.72 -11.06
N LEU A 514 -22.12 -9.20 -10.48
CA LEU A 514 -21.80 -9.28 -9.05
C LEU A 514 -22.21 -8.00 -8.29
N GLU A 515 -22.71 -6.98 -8.99
CA GLU A 515 -23.11 -5.68 -8.42
C GLU A 515 -24.25 -5.82 -7.41
N GLY A 516 -24.19 -5.02 -6.35
CA GLY A 516 -25.22 -4.94 -5.30
C GLY A 516 -25.02 -5.90 -4.13
N PHE A 517 -24.26 -6.98 -4.32
CA PHE A 517 -23.82 -7.85 -3.23
C PHE A 517 -22.31 -7.86 -3.07
N TYR A 518 -21.57 -8.30 -4.10
CA TYR A 518 -20.13 -8.49 -3.98
C TYR A 518 -19.37 -7.21 -4.30
N VAL A 519 -19.79 -6.52 -5.35
CA VAL A 519 -19.11 -5.34 -5.88
C VAL A 519 -20.06 -4.15 -6.03
N LYS A 520 -19.48 -2.97 -6.18
CA LYS A 520 -20.13 -1.74 -6.63
C LYS A 520 -19.23 -1.03 -7.62
N LYS A 521 -19.83 -0.27 -8.53
CA LYS A 521 -19.11 0.59 -9.45
C LYS A 521 -19.24 2.03 -8.98
N ILE A 522 -18.11 2.72 -8.82
CA ILE A 522 -18.07 4.17 -8.57
C ILE A 522 -17.35 4.77 -9.78
N ASP A 523 -18.09 5.54 -10.57
CA ASP A 523 -17.63 6.02 -11.88
C ASP A 523 -17.22 4.84 -12.79
N ASP A 524 -15.97 4.79 -13.26
CA ASP A 524 -15.44 3.68 -14.05
C ASP A 524 -14.64 2.63 -13.24
N THR A 525 -14.61 2.76 -11.92
CA THR A 525 -13.83 1.86 -11.06
C THR A 525 -14.71 0.93 -10.21
N TYR A 526 -14.47 -0.37 -10.33
CA TYR A 526 -15.06 -1.39 -9.48
C TYR A 526 -14.38 -1.50 -8.13
N HIS A 527 -15.19 -1.70 -7.10
CA HIS A 527 -14.80 -1.90 -5.72
C HIS A 527 -15.65 -3.02 -5.10
N PHE A 528 -15.16 -3.66 -4.05
CA PHE A 528 -16.00 -4.45 -3.15
C PHE A 528 -17.13 -3.59 -2.59
N TYR A 529 -18.29 -4.21 -2.48
CA TYR A 529 -19.50 -3.53 -2.05
C TYR A 529 -19.36 -2.98 -0.62
N HIS A 530 -18.83 -3.81 0.28
CA HIS A 530 -18.62 -3.51 1.69
C HIS A 530 -17.38 -4.25 2.23
N ASP A 531 -16.73 -3.69 3.25
CA ASP A 531 -15.54 -4.27 3.91
C ASP A 531 -15.72 -5.74 4.28
N PHE A 532 -16.88 -6.11 4.85
CA PHE A 532 -17.23 -7.50 5.14
C PHE A 532 -16.97 -8.45 3.95
N VAL A 533 -17.43 -8.10 2.74
CA VAL A 533 -17.23 -8.95 1.55
C VAL A 533 -15.75 -8.97 1.16
N MET A 534 -15.08 -7.82 1.22
CA MET A 534 -13.63 -7.71 0.96
C MET A 534 -12.84 -8.59 1.94
N GLU A 535 -13.16 -8.55 3.22
CA GLU A 535 -12.50 -9.32 4.28
C GLU A 535 -12.69 -10.82 4.08
N VAL A 536 -13.91 -11.28 3.74
CA VAL A 536 -14.14 -12.70 3.45
C VAL A 536 -13.42 -13.11 2.16
N THR A 537 -13.47 -12.29 1.12
CA THR A 537 -12.82 -12.59 -0.17
C THR A 537 -11.31 -12.65 -0.04
N THR A 538 -10.71 -11.67 0.62
CA THR A 538 -9.27 -11.62 0.87
C THR A 538 -8.82 -12.74 1.80
N TYR A 539 -9.65 -13.13 2.78
CA TYR A 539 -9.39 -14.32 3.60
C TYR A 539 -9.38 -15.60 2.76
N VAL A 540 -10.42 -15.83 1.93
CA VAL A 540 -10.49 -17.01 1.04
C VAL A 540 -9.29 -17.04 0.10
N PHE A 541 -8.97 -15.93 -0.56
CA PHE A 541 -7.80 -15.85 -1.44
C PHE A 541 -6.49 -16.10 -0.68
N GLY A 542 -6.34 -15.47 0.49
CA GLY A 542 -5.18 -15.59 1.37
C GLY A 542 -4.91 -17.01 1.86
N THR A 543 -5.96 -17.75 2.20
CA THR A 543 -5.83 -19.14 2.65
C THR A 543 -5.57 -20.10 1.51
N ASP A 544 -6.13 -19.81 0.34
CA ASP A 544 -6.14 -20.74 -0.79
C ASP A 544 -4.89 -20.55 -1.68
N TYR A 545 -4.37 -19.31 -1.77
CA TYR A 545 -3.18 -18.92 -2.52
C TYR A 545 -2.20 -18.11 -1.65
N PRO A 546 -1.66 -18.68 -0.56
CA PRO A 546 -0.81 -17.97 0.39
C PRO A 546 0.49 -17.46 -0.24
N LYS A 547 1.08 -18.21 -1.18
CA LYS A 547 2.32 -17.79 -1.86
C LYS A 547 2.09 -16.55 -2.72
N GLU A 548 1.03 -16.57 -3.53
CA GLU A 548 0.64 -15.44 -4.36
C GLU A 548 0.19 -14.25 -3.51
N THR A 549 -0.46 -14.50 -2.38
CA THR A 549 -0.81 -13.46 -1.41
C THR A 549 0.45 -12.77 -0.89
N ILE A 550 1.47 -13.51 -0.46
CA ILE A 550 2.77 -12.94 -0.05
C ILE A 550 3.41 -12.16 -1.21
N GLN A 551 3.37 -12.69 -2.42
CA GLN A 551 4.07 -12.09 -3.55
C GLN A 551 3.41 -10.82 -4.12
N TYR A 552 2.08 -10.71 -4.08
CA TYR A 552 1.35 -9.66 -4.80
C TYR A 552 0.47 -8.77 -3.94
N ALA A 553 0.15 -9.19 -2.71
CA ALA A 553 -0.65 -8.32 -1.85
C ALA A 553 0.13 -7.06 -1.48
N ASP A 554 -0.62 -6.01 -1.19
CA ASP A 554 -0.12 -4.79 -0.61
C ASP A 554 0.66 -5.08 0.68
N ILE A 555 1.80 -4.42 0.87
CA ILE A 555 2.61 -4.64 2.08
C ILE A 555 1.86 -4.24 3.36
N GLY A 556 0.99 -3.23 3.28
CA GLY A 556 0.10 -2.84 4.37
C GLY A 556 -1.00 -3.87 4.62
N PHE A 557 -1.49 -4.54 3.57
CA PHE A 557 -2.39 -5.69 3.73
C PHE A 557 -1.68 -6.83 4.47
N LEU A 558 -0.45 -7.19 4.06
CA LEU A 558 0.32 -8.23 4.74
C LEU A 558 0.51 -7.90 6.22
N ARG A 559 0.88 -6.66 6.55
CA ARG A 559 0.99 -6.19 7.94
C ARG A 559 -0.29 -6.34 8.73
N ARG A 560 -1.44 -6.00 8.14
CA ARG A 560 -2.74 -5.95 8.85
C ARG A 560 -3.45 -7.30 8.93
N ARG A 561 -3.14 -8.23 8.03
CA ARG A 561 -3.99 -9.42 7.76
C ARG A 561 -3.25 -10.74 7.83
N VAL A 562 -1.93 -10.75 7.71
CA VAL A 562 -1.15 -11.98 7.62
C VAL A 562 -0.31 -12.13 8.88
N THR A 563 -0.39 -13.30 9.51
CA THR A 563 0.45 -13.67 10.65
C THR A 563 0.96 -15.11 10.53
N LEU A 564 1.95 -15.47 11.33
CA LEU A 564 2.41 -16.86 11.47
C LEU A 564 1.60 -17.59 12.52
N LYS A 565 1.28 -18.87 12.28
CA LYS A 565 0.64 -19.71 13.31
C LYS A 565 1.54 -19.83 14.54
N SER A 566 1.04 -19.41 15.70
CA SER A 566 1.70 -19.69 16.98
C SER A 566 1.15 -20.97 17.60
N SER A 567 1.94 -21.63 18.45
CA SER A 567 1.55 -22.89 19.10
C SER A 567 0.41 -22.73 20.13
N ASN A 568 0.12 -21.49 20.57
CA ASN A 568 -0.72 -21.17 21.72
C ASN A 568 -1.88 -20.20 21.40
N ASP A 569 -2.48 -20.28 20.21
CA ASP A 569 -3.57 -19.36 19.85
C ASP A 569 -4.92 -19.76 20.45
N ASN A 570 -5.28 -19.10 21.56
CA ASN A 570 -6.65 -19.02 22.06
C ASN A 570 -7.43 -18.00 21.20
N ARG A 571 -8.22 -18.53 20.26
CA ARG A 571 -8.91 -17.78 19.21
C ARG A 571 -9.98 -16.84 19.79
N THR A 572 -9.92 -15.56 19.45
CA THR A 572 -10.97 -14.56 19.74
C THR A 572 -11.74 -14.21 18.47
N GLU A 573 -12.87 -13.48 18.53
CA GLU A 573 -13.66 -13.12 17.32
C GLU A 573 -12.89 -12.30 16.28
N ILE A 574 -11.86 -11.54 16.70
CA ILE A 574 -10.91 -10.81 15.85
C ILE A 574 -10.14 -11.78 14.92
N ASP A 575 -10.07 -13.06 15.31
CA ASP A 575 -9.24 -14.08 14.68
C ASP A 575 -9.82 -14.66 13.39
N ARG A 576 -11.11 -14.46 13.11
CA ARG A 576 -11.79 -15.14 11.98
C ARG A 576 -11.29 -14.71 10.61
N ILE A 577 -10.76 -13.49 10.51
CA ILE A 577 -10.39 -12.86 9.24
C ILE A 577 -8.86 -12.77 9.05
N THR A 578 -8.08 -13.16 10.06
CA THR A 578 -6.61 -13.23 9.99
C THR A 578 -6.17 -14.43 9.14
N ILE A 579 -5.24 -14.19 8.23
CA ILE A 579 -4.64 -15.21 7.38
C ILE A 579 -3.40 -15.75 8.08
N TYR A 580 -3.49 -17.02 8.46
CA TYR A 580 -2.44 -17.73 9.17
C TYR A 580 -1.56 -18.54 8.23
N LEU A 581 -0.30 -18.12 8.11
CA LEU A 581 0.70 -18.85 7.33
C LEU A 581 1.31 -19.99 8.15
N ASN A 582 1.51 -21.12 7.46
CA ASN A 582 2.30 -22.22 7.97
C ASN A 582 3.80 -21.91 7.82
N ASP A 583 4.64 -22.57 8.62
CA ASP A 583 6.10 -22.43 8.61
C ASP A 583 6.75 -22.55 7.21
N LYS A 584 6.16 -23.33 6.30
CA LYS A 584 6.68 -23.47 4.93
C LYS A 584 6.72 -22.17 4.11
N TYR A 585 5.95 -21.15 4.49
CA TYR A 585 5.90 -19.85 3.80
C TYR A 585 6.73 -18.76 4.50
N VAL A 586 7.44 -19.10 5.59
CA VAL A 586 8.29 -18.17 6.34
C VAL A 586 9.37 -17.58 5.44
N SER A 587 10.03 -18.40 4.63
CA SER A 587 11.06 -17.93 3.68
C SER A 587 10.48 -16.98 2.64
N ASP A 588 9.35 -17.35 2.00
CA ASP A 588 8.72 -16.49 0.99
C ASP A 588 8.33 -15.12 1.59
N LEU A 589 7.82 -15.10 2.83
CA LEU A 589 7.45 -13.86 3.52
C LEU A 589 8.69 -13.06 3.96
N ALA A 590 9.75 -13.72 4.41
CA ALA A 590 11.01 -13.07 4.81
C ALA A 590 11.64 -12.39 3.59
N ASP A 591 11.75 -13.09 2.47
CA ASP A 591 12.25 -12.54 1.21
C ASP A 591 11.43 -11.34 0.76
N ARG A 592 10.09 -11.44 0.85
CA ARG A 592 9.21 -10.32 0.50
C ARG A 592 9.45 -9.10 1.40
N LEU A 593 9.48 -9.29 2.72
CA LEU A 593 9.68 -8.21 3.69
C LEU A 593 11.07 -7.58 3.55
N PHE A 594 12.10 -8.40 3.32
CA PHE A 594 13.47 -7.93 3.09
C PHE A 594 13.56 -7.08 1.82
N ASN A 595 12.92 -7.49 0.72
CA ASN A 595 12.92 -6.68 -0.50
C ASN A 595 12.16 -5.34 -0.30
N ASP A 596 11.04 -5.36 0.41
CA ASP A 596 10.22 -4.16 0.64
C ASP A 596 10.83 -3.20 1.68
N VAL A 597 11.77 -3.65 2.52
CA VAL A 597 12.42 -2.79 3.55
C VAL A 597 13.22 -1.64 2.91
N PHE A 598 13.75 -1.86 1.70
CA PHE A 598 14.49 -0.86 0.95
C PHE A 598 13.60 0.01 0.04
N GLY A 599 12.28 -0.20 0.09
CA GLY A 599 11.30 0.57 -0.67
C GLY A 599 10.69 1.74 0.10
N ASP A 600 9.76 2.44 -0.56
CA ASP A 600 9.09 3.64 -0.03
C ASP A 600 8.13 3.35 1.14
N ARG A 601 7.87 2.07 1.43
CA ARG A 601 6.92 1.59 2.46
C ARG A 601 7.59 0.88 3.63
N LEU A 602 8.79 1.33 4.00
CA LEU A 602 9.55 0.85 5.16
C LEU A 602 8.70 0.68 6.43
N LEU A 603 7.81 1.64 6.74
CA LEU A 603 7.00 1.59 7.95
C LEU A 603 6.02 0.40 7.96
N ASP A 604 5.47 0.00 6.82
CA ASP A 604 4.61 -1.17 6.74
C ASP A 604 5.39 -2.47 7.01
N VAL A 605 6.67 -2.52 6.64
CA VAL A 605 7.57 -3.65 6.92
C VAL A 605 7.93 -3.69 8.41
N VAL A 606 8.43 -2.58 8.96
CA VAL A 606 8.90 -2.51 10.35
C VAL A 606 7.78 -2.76 11.35
N LEU A 607 6.56 -2.31 11.03
CA LEU A 607 5.38 -2.51 11.87
C LEU A 607 4.69 -3.85 11.62
N ASN A 608 5.20 -4.69 10.73
CA ASN A 608 4.62 -6.00 10.47
C ASN A 608 4.78 -6.92 11.71
N PRO A 609 3.68 -7.47 12.27
CA PRO A 609 3.75 -8.34 13.45
C PRO A 609 4.68 -9.54 13.28
N CYS A 610 4.79 -10.08 12.05
CA CYS A 610 5.64 -11.22 11.74
C CYS A 610 7.13 -10.92 11.95
N VAL A 611 7.59 -9.68 11.81
CA VAL A 611 9.01 -9.33 11.96
C VAL A 611 9.51 -9.55 13.39
N ARG A 612 8.61 -9.51 14.39
CA ARG A 612 8.92 -9.78 15.79
C ARG A 612 9.04 -11.27 16.11
N ASN A 613 8.66 -12.14 15.18
CA ASN A 613 8.79 -13.59 15.36
C ASN A 613 10.25 -14.01 15.17
N GLU A 614 10.81 -14.77 16.12
CA GLU A 614 12.21 -15.22 16.07
C GLU A 614 12.55 -15.96 14.78
N LYS A 615 11.64 -16.81 14.28
CA LYS A 615 11.85 -17.55 13.02
C LYS A 615 11.94 -16.60 11.82
N MET A 616 11.15 -15.53 11.81
CA MET A 616 11.21 -14.52 10.75
C MET A 616 12.49 -13.69 10.84
N PHE A 617 12.83 -13.25 12.06
CA PHE A 617 14.03 -12.44 12.29
C PHE A 617 15.30 -13.17 11.82
N GLN A 618 15.43 -14.46 12.10
CA GLN A 618 16.55 -15.30 11.64
C GLN A 618 16.63 -15.51 10.11
N ASN A 619 15.54 -15.28 9.37
CA ASN A 619 15.53 -15.40 7.90
C ASN A 619 15.68 -14.03 7.21
N ILE A 620 15.53 -12.92 7.94
CA ILE A 620 15.69 -11.56 7.42
C ILE A 620 17.10 -11.02 7.67
N VAL A 621 17.73 -11.41 8.80
CA VAL A 621 19.11 -11.08 9.19
C VAL A 621 20.04 -12.20 8.78
#